data_AF-A0A522NFT5-F1
#
_entry.id   AF-A0A522NFT5-F1
#
_cell.length_a   1.000
_cell.length_b   1.000
_cell.length_c   1.000
_cell.angle_alpha   90.00
_cell.angle_beta   90.00
_cell.angle_gamma   90.00
#
_symmetry.space_group_name_H-M   'P 1'
#
loop_
_entity.id
_entity.type
_entity.pdbx_description
1 polymer ?
#
loop_
_entity_poly.entity_id
_entity_poly.type
_entity_poly.pdbx_seq_one_letter_code
_entity_poly.pdbx_strand_id
1 'polypeptide(L)'
;MGRPTLWLPLRIPGYRPDYQYRFTDGAIRNGSRNIIQDTIDGDFVYVTLESYWGERDYVSKGEVLARAHLGPRLWRCWVCDKHVDIPIDIVHLNGISTDNTPANLAYKIVEHEARKHELRCLEALMSARPVARAPRSGFRVSGYRLIERPARYSLAA
;
A
#
# COMPACT_ATOMS: atom_id res chain seq x y z
N MET A 1 -2.00 -12.51 34.68
CA MET A 1 -3.16 -12.53 33.77
C MET A 1 -2.64 -12.41 32.34
N GLY A 2 -2.88 -13.40 31.48
CA GLY A 2 -2.38 -13.39 30.10
C GLY A 2 -3.08 -12.31 29.28
N ARG A 3 -2.33 -11.59 28.44
CA ARG A 3 -2.92 -10.63 27.48
C ARG A 3 -3.88 -11.40 26.56
N PRO A 4 -5.08 -10.86 26.26
CA PRO A 4 -6.00 -11.53 25.34
C PRO A 4 -5.33 -11.71 23.98
N THR A 5 -5.37 -12.93 23.48
CA THR A 5 -4.82 -13.29 22.18
C THR A 5 -5.73 -12.77 21.07
N LEU A 6 -5.28 -11.75 20.34
CA LEU A 6 -6.02 -11.17 19.22
C LEU A 6 -5.74 -11.94 17.93
N TRP A 7 -6.80 -12.57 17.38
CA TRP A 7 -6.81 -13.20 16.06
C TRP A 7 -7.52 -12.29 15.07
N LEU A 8 -6.82 -11.92 14.00
CA LEU A 8 -7.31 -11.02 12.96
C LEU A 8 -7.57 -11.80 11.66
N PRO A 9 -8.54 -11.40 10.83
CA PRO A 9 -8.78 -12.03 9.53
C PRO A 9 -7.55 -11.93 8.62
N LEU A 10 -7.18 -13.05 7.99
CA LEU A 10 -6.13 -13.11 6.97
C LEU A 10 -6.78 -12.99 5.57
N ARG A 11 -7.21 -11.78 5.22
CA ARG A 11 -7.88 -11.52 3.92
C ARG A 11 -6.86 -11.28 2.83
N ILE A 12 -6.45 -12.35 2.14
CA ILE A 12 -5.53 -12.28 1.01
C ILE A 12 -6.27 -12.73 -0.25
N PRO A 13 -6.28 -11.92 -1.34
CA PRO A 13 -6.87 -12.33 -2.60
C PRO A 13 -6.30 -13.67 -3.09
N GLY A 14 -7.17 -14.60 -3.51
CA GLY A 14 -6.79 -15.93 -4.01
C GLY A 14 -6.91 -17.06 -2.98
N TYR A 15 -6.90 -16.76 -1.67
CA TYR A 15 -6.97 -17.76 -0.60
C TYR A 15 -8.32 -17.79 0.10
N ARG A 16 -8.64 -18.90 0.77
CA ARG A 16 -9.88 -19.01 1.53
C ARG A 16 -10.00 -17.89 2.58
N PRO A 17 -11.20 -17.30 2.77
CA PRO A 17 -11.38 -16.11 3.59
C PRO A 17 -11.45 -16.40 5.10
N ASP A 18 -11.45 -17.67 5.49
CA ASP A 18 -11.62 -18.14 6.87
C ASP A 18 -10.30 -18.24 7.65
N TYR A 19 -9.15 -18.02 6.98
CA TYR A 19 -7.87 -17.93 7.67
C TYR A 19 -7.82 -16.71 8.60
N GLN A 20 -7.12 -16.90 9.72
CA GLN A 20 -6.86 -15.85 10.69
C GLN A 20 -5.39 -15.89 11.11
N TYR A 21 -4.82 -14.74 11.46
CA TYR A 21 -3.48 -14.65 12.01
C TYR A 21 -3.49 -14.01 13.38
N ARG A 22 -2.52 -14.38 14.22
CA ARG A 22 -2.32 -13.82 15.55
C ARG A 22 -1.35 -12.65 15.49
N PHE A 23 -1.76 -11.49 16.00
CA PHE A 23 -0.94 -10.28 15.90
C PHE A 23 0.38 -10.36 16.67
N THR A 24 0.43 -11.11 17.77
CA THR A 24 1.59 -11.12 18.68
C THR A 24 2.79 -11.91 18.18
N ASP A 25 2.59 -12.87 17.27
CA ASP A 25 3.66 -13.78 16.81
C ASP A 25 3.48 -14.27 15.36
N GLY A 26 2.43 -13.82 14.66
CA GLY A 26 2.18 -14.20 13.27
C GLY A 26 1.70 -15.64 13.08
N ALA A 27 1.30 -16.37 14.12
CA ALA A 27 0.71 -17.70 13.94
C ALA A 27 -0.54 -17.62 13.05
N ILE A 28 -0.67 -18.52 12.07
CA ILE A 28 -1.82 -18.57 11.16
C ILE A 28 -2.68 -19.78 11.52
N ARG A 29 -4.00 -19.65 11.44
CA ARG A 29 -4.94 -20.75 11.63
C ARG A 29 -6.03 -20.73 10.56
N ASN A 30 -6.59 -21.89 10.25
CA ASN A 30 -7.72 -22.03 9.33
C ASN A 30 -9.08 -21.79 10.03
N GLY A 31 -10.19 -21.88 9.29
CA GLY A 31 -11.55 -21.71 9.85
C GLY A 31 -11.93 -22.75 10.90
N SER A 32 -11.33 -23.94 10.86
CA SER A 32 -11.43 -24.97 11.91
C SER A 32 -10.60 -24.66 13.16
N ARG A 33 -9.94 -23.50 13.21
CA ARG A 33 -9.05 -23.03 14.29
C ARG A 33 -7.79 -23.87 14.50
N ASN A 34 -7.41 -24.70 13.52
CA ASN A 34 -6.14 -25.42 13.55
C ASN A 34 -5.02 -24.48 13.14
N ILE A 35 -3.96 -24.41 13.96
CA ILE A 35 -2.76 -23.63 13.65
C ILE A 35 -2.01 -24.33 12.51
N ILE A 36 -1.69 -23.57 11.47
CA ILE A 36 -0.91 -24.03 10.32
C ILE A 36 0.54 -24.13 10.76
N GLN A 37 1.17 -25.24 10.41
CA GLN A 37 2.57 -25.48 10.73
C GLN A 37 3.47 -24.64 9.82
N ASP A 38 4.44 -23.97 10.44
CA ASP A 38 5.50 -23.29 9.72
C ASP A 38 6.48 -24.30 9.15
N THR A 39 6.91 -24.08 7.91
CA THR A 39 8.03 -24.79 7.30
C THR A 39 9.18 -23.81 7.09
N ILE A 40 10.35 -24.14 7.60
CA ILE A 40 11.55 -23.31 7.46
C ILE A 40 12.37 -23.88 6.31
N ASP A 41 12.65 -23.05 5.31
CA ASP A 41 13.50 -23.39 4.18
C ASP A 41 14.55 -22.28 3.99
N GLY A 42 15.80 -22.61 4.33
CA GLY A 42 16.88 -21.65 4.48
C GLY A 42 16.54 -20.57 5.51
N ASP A 43 16.65 -19.32 5.09
CA ASP A 43 16.38 -18.13 5.93
C ASP A 43 14.91 -17.70 5.91
N PHE A 44 14.02 -18.44 5.26
CA PHE A 44 12.63 -18.05 5.05
C PHE A 44 11.65 -19.00 5.72
N VAL A 45 10.52 -18.45 6.15
CA VAL A 45 9.41 -19.22 6.73
C VAL A 45 8.25 -19.25 5.73
N TYR A 46 7.76 -20.44 5.49
CA TYR A 46 6.65 -20.73 4.58
C TYR A 46 5.50 -21.37 5.33
N VAL A 47 4.32 -21.25 4.74
CA VAL A 47 3.09 -21.90 5.20
C VAL A 47 2.33 -22.46 4.00
N THR A 48 1.57 -23.52 4.23
CA THR A 48 0.68 -24.08 3.21
C THR A 48 -0.72 -23.51 3.39
N LEU A 49 -1.22 -22.78 2.38
CA LEU A 49 -2.56 -22.21 2.36
C LEU A 49 -3.40 -22.85 1.25
N GLU A 50 -4.71 -22.98 1.48
CA GLU A 50 -5.65 -23.46 0.49
C GLU A 50 -6.29 -22.28 -0.25
N SER A 51 -6.26 -22.34 -1.59
CA SER A 51 -6.89 -21.38 -2.47
C SER A 51 -8.42 -21.49 -2.44
N TYR A 52 -9.13 -20.52 -3.01
CA TYR A 52 -10.58 -20.62 -3.19
C TYR A 52 -11.02 -21.87 -3.96
N TRP A 53 -10.15 -22.37 -4.84
CA TRP A 53 -10.42 -23.50 -5.73
C TRP A 53 -10.04 -24.86 -5.11
N GLY A 54 -9.55 -24.87 -3.87
CA GLY A 54 -9.16 -26.08 -3.16
C GLY A 54 -7.72 -26.54 -3.42
N GLU A 55 -6.94 -25.76 -4.16
CA GLU A 55 -5.51 -26.04 -4.40
C GLU A 55 -4.69 -25.61 -3.18
N ARG A 56 -3.61 -26.33 -2.89
CA ARG A 56 -2.72 -26.01 -1.76
C ARG A 56 -1.44 -25.40 -2.29
N ASP A 57 -1.18 -24.17 -1.86
CA ASP A 57 0.02 -23.43 -2.23
C ASP A 57 1.00 -23.36 -1.08
N TYR A 58 2.28 -23.48 -1.40
CA TYR A 58 3.39 -23.24 -0.48
C TYR A 58 3.84 -21.79 -0.64
N VAL A 59 3.59 -20.94 0.36
CA VAL A 59 3.76 -19.48 0.26
C VAL A 59 4.58 -18.90 1.40
N SER A 60 5.28 -17.80 1.11
CA SER A 60 6.05 -17.06 2.11
C SER A 60 5.14 -16.52 3.20
N LYS A 61 5.40 -16.92 4.45
CA LYS A 61 4.65 -16.45 5.63
C LYS A 61 4.78 -14.94 5.82
N GLY A 62 6.00 -14.41 5.63
CA GLY A 62 6.25 -12.97 5.71
C GLY A 62 5.44 -12.18 4.69
N GLU A 63 5.33 -12.69 3.46
CA GLU A 63 4.52 -12.04 2.42
C GLU A 63 3.03 -12.04 2.73
N VAL A 64 2.53 -13.19 3.14
CA VAL A 64 1.15 -13.39 3.56
C VAL A 64 0.78 -12.43 4.70
N LEU A 65 1.60 -12.39 5.76
CA LEU A 65 1.34 -11.54 6.92
C LEU A 65 1.52 -10.05 6.62
N ALA A 66 2.52 -9.66 5.83
CA ALA A 66 2.70 -8.27 5.43
C ALA A 66 1.48 -7.77 4.65
N ARG A 67 0.98 -8.53 3.66
CA ARG A 67 -0.22 -8.17 2.89
C ARG A 67 -1.46 -8.05 3.78
N ALA A 68 -1.64 -8.96 4.72
CA ALA A 68 -2.78 -8.93 5.62
C ALA A 68 -2.70 -7.78 6.64
N HIS A 69 -1.51 -7.47 7.15
CA HIS A 69 -1.32 -6.50 8.23
C HIS A 69 -1.12 -5.07 7.75
N LEU A 70 -0.24 -4.86 6.75
CA LEU A 70 0.12 -3.55 6.23
C LEU A 70 -0.85 -3.05 5.17
N GLY A 71 -1.67 -3.95 4.62
CA GLY A 71 -2.64 -3.65 3.57
C GLY A 71 -2.01 -3.66 2.17
N PRO A 72 -2.63 -2.96 1.20
CA PRO A 72 -2.21 -3.04 -0.19
C PRO A 72 -0.83 -2.40 -0.42
N ARG A 73 -0.09 -2.96 -1.38
CA ARG A 73 1.28 -2.59 -1.77
C ARG A 73 1.32 -1.32 -2.61
N LEU A 74 0.78 -0.22 -2.08
CA LEU A 74 0.63 1.02 -2.84
C LEU A 74 1.67 2.05 -2.45
N TRP A 75 2.38 2.56 -3.44
CA TRP A 75 3.23 3.74 -3.31
C TRP A 75 2.59 4.94 -3.98
N ARG A 76 2.69 6.11 -3.38
CA ARG A 76 2.13 7.35 -3.93
C ARG A 76 3.21 8.12 -4.69
N CYS A 77 3.00 8.29 -5.99
CA CYS A 77 3.88 9.08 -6.84
C CYS A 77 3.77 10.57 -6.53
N TRP A 78 4.88 11.26 -6.26
CA TRP A 78 4.86 12.70 -5.97
C TRP A 78 4.59 13.56 -7.22
N VAL A 79 4.87 13.04 -8.42
CA VAL A 79 4.70 13.77 -9.69
C VAL A 79 3.24 13.77 -10.15
N CYS A 80 2.59 12.60 -10.15
CA CYS A 80 1.24 12.43 -10.68
C CYS A 80 0.16 12.26 -9.59
N ASP A 81 0.56 12.22 -8.32
CA ASP A 81 -0.29 12.05 -7.13
C ASP A 81 -1.12 10.75 -7.08
N LYS A 82 -0.82 9.79 -7.96
CA LYS A 82 -1.52 8.49 -8.03
C LYS A 82 -0.85 7.46 -7.14
N HIS A 83 -1.67 6.56 -6.60
CA HIS A 83 -1.20 5.31 -6.00
C HIS A 83 -0.85 4.33 -7.13
N VAL A 84 0.36 3.80 -7.07
CA VAL A 84 0.94 2.91 -8.07
C VAL A 84 1.38 1.64 -7.37
N ASP A 85 1.08 0.51 -8.01
CA ASP A 85 1.66 -0.77 -7.66
C ASP A 85 3.08 -0.80 -8.24
N ILE A 86 4.06 -0.53 -7.38
CA ILE A 86 5.48 -0.71 -7.71
C ILE A 86 5.99 -1.93 -6.93
N PRO A 87 7.01 -2.61 -7.46
CA PRO A 87 7.72 -3.62 -6.68
C PRO A 87 8.16 -3.02 -5.34
N ILE A 88 7.77 -3.68 -4.26
CA ILE A 88 8.21 -3.35 -2.91
C ILE A 88 8.77 -4.62 -2.30
N ASP A 89 9.86 -4.56 -1.57
CA ASP A 89 10.36 -5.68 -0.80
C ASP A 89 9.69 -5.72 0.57
N ILE A 90 9.79 -6.86 1.24
CA ILE A 90 9.42 -7.01 2.64
C ILE A 90 10.70 -7.06 3.44
N VAL A 91 10.77 -6.25 4.48
CA VAL A 91 11.92 -6.21 5.38
C VAL A 91 11.49 -6.52 6.80
N HIS A 92 12.38 -7.21 7.50
CA HIS A 92 12.28 -7.51 8.93
C HIS A 92 13.02 -6.43 9.70
N LEU A 93 12.31 -5.67 10.54
CA LEU A 93 12.84 -4.48 11.24
C LEU A 93 13.99 -4.84 12.19
N ASN A 94 13.97 -6.03 12.77
CA ASN A 94 15.04 -6.56 13.62
C ASN A 94 16.16 -7.28 12.85
N GLY A 95 16.07 -7.39 11.53
CA GLY A 95 17.04 -8.10 10.68
C GLY A 95 16.97 -9.63 10.74
N ILE A 96 16.01 -10.21 11.48
CA ILE A 96 15.82 -11.66 11.60
C ILE A 96 14.70 -12.09 10.64
N SER A 97 15.08 -12.73 9.53
CA SER A 97 14.17 -13.13 8.44
C SER A 97 13.13 -14.18 8.84
N THR A 98 13.39 -14.93 9.91
CA THR A 98 12.47 -15.94 10.45
C THR A 98 11.43 -15.35 11.41
N ASP A 99 11.65 -14.14 11.93
CA ASP A 99 10.70 -13.46 12.83
C ASP A 99 9.60 -12.74 12.04
N ASN A 100 8.57 -13.50 11.65
CA ASN A 100 7.44 -12.98 10.90
C ASN A 100 6.34 -12.40 11.79
N THR A 101 6.68 -11.90 12.99
CA THR A 101 5.73 -11.14 13.80
C THR A 101 5.24 -9.92 12.99
N PRO A 102 3.92 -9.66 12.89
CA PRO A 102 3.39 -8.56 12.09
C PRO A 102 4.01 -7.20 12.39
N ALA A 103 4.32 -6.91 13.66
CA ALA A 103 4.99 -5.67 14.08
C ALA A 103 6.45 -5.55 13.61
N ASN A 104 7.07 -6.65 13.17
CA ASN A 104 8.44 -6.71 12.65
C ASN A 104 8.49 -6.58 11.12
N LEU A 105 7.36 -6.56 10.42
CA LEU A 105 7.31 -6.52 8.96
C LEU A 105 7.08 -5.08 8.48
N ALA A 106 7.84 -4.66 7.48
CA ALA A 106 7.61 -3.41 6.77
C ALA A 106 7.78 -3.58 5.27
N TYR A 107 7.10 -2.73 4.51
CA TYR A 107 7.37 -2.60 3.08
C TYR A 107 8.55 -1.66 2.84
N LYS A 108 9.48 -2.10 2.00
CA LYS A 108 10.57 -1.29 1.49
C LYS A 108 10.35 -1.02 0.01
N ILE A 109 10.23 0.24 -0.36
CA ILE A 109 10.06 0.62 -1.77
C ILE A 109 11.34 0.30 -2.53
N VAL A 110 11.19 -0.34 -3.70
CA VAL A 110 12.29 -0.52 -4.63
C VAL A 110 12.54 0.81 -5.34
N GLU A 111 13.46 1.61 -4.79
CA GLU A 111 13.66 3.02 -5.19
C GLU A 111 13.86 3.23 -6.70
N HIS A 112 14.56 2.32 -7.37
CA HIS A 112 14.81 2.47 -8.81
C HIS A 112 13.53 2.37 -9.65
N GLU A 113 12.56 1.54 -9.26
CA GLU A 113 11.26 1.43 -9.94
C GLU A 113 10.38 2.64 -9.65
N ALA A 114 10.40 3.15 -8.41
CA ALA A 114 9.73 4.40 -8.06
C ALA A 114 10.26 5.56 -8.92
N ARG A 115 11.59 5.75 -8.99
CA ARG A 115 12.22 6.79 -9.81
C ARG A 115 11.92 6.63 -11.29
N LYS A 116 11.91 5.40 -11.81
CA LYS A 116 11.53 5.13 -13.22
C LYS A 116 10.09 5.51 -13.51
N HIS A 117 9.16 5.30 -12.57
CA HIS A 117 7.80 5.79 -12.71
C HIS A 117 7.74 7.32 -12.72
N GLU A 118 8.41 7.98 -11.76
CA GLU A 118 8.45 9.44 -11.66
C GLU A 118 9.01 10.10 -12.91
N LEU A 119 10.12 9.58 -13.44
CA LEU A 119 10.73 10.07 -14.68
C LEU A 119 9.76 9.99 -15.85
N ARG A 120 9.04 8.88 -16.03
CA ARG A 120 8.01 8.77 -17.08
C ARG A 120 6.88 9.78 -16.89
N CYS A 121 6.46 10.04 -15.65
CA CYS A 121 5.45 11.07 -15.38
C CYS A 121 5.97 12.48 -15.70
N LEU A 122 7.22 12.79 -15.35
CA LEU A 122 7.85 14.07 -15.66
C LEU A 122 8.01 14.26 -17.17
N GLU A 123 8.48 13.24 -17.89
CA GLU A 123 8.61 13.25 -19.35
C GLU A 123 7.26 13.49 -20.03
N ALA A 124 6.19 12.85 -19.54
CA ALA A 124 4.83 13.06 -20.04
C ALA A 124 4.34 14.49 -19.79
N LEU A 125 4.62 15.07 -18.61
CA LEU A 125 4.27 16.47 -18.29
C LEU A 125 5.05 17.47 -19.14
N MET A 126 6.33 17.24 -19.38
CA MET A 126 7.18 18.10 -20.20
C MET A 126 6.85 17.98 -21.70
N SER A 127 6.46 16.80 -22.15
CA SER A 127 6.08 16.54 -23.55
C SER A 127 4.66 17.00 -23.89
N ALA A 128 3.81 17.21 -22.88
CA ALA A 128 2.55 17.88 -23.04
C ALA A 128 2.81 19.36 -23.35
N ARG A 129 3.02 19.68 -24.64
CA ARG A 129 3.08 21.06 -25.13
C ARG A 129 1.94 21.86 -24.50
N PRO A 130 2.16 23.09 -23.99
CA PRO A 130 1.04 23.98 -23.75
C PRO A 130 0.32 24.13 -25.09
N VAL A 131 -0.90 23.61 -25.19
CA VAL A 131 -1.79 24.02 -26.27
C VAL A 131 -1.95 25.51 -26.04
N ALA A 132 -1.24 26.31 -26.83
CA ALA A 132 -1.51 27.72 -26.95
C ALA A 132 -2.99 27.81 -27.29
N ARG A 133 -3.83 28.16 -26.30
CA ARG A 133 -5.15 28.68 -26.60
C ARG A 133 -4.85 29.91 -27.45
N ALA A 134 -5.08 29.77 -28.75
CA ALA A 134 -5.08 30.90 -29.66
C ALA A 134 -5.89 32.01 -28.96
N PRO A 135 -5.38 33.24 -28.87
CA PRO A 135 -6.19 34.33 -28.37
C PRO A 135 -7.44 34.34 -29.25
N ARG A 136 -8.61 34.14 -28.65
CA ARG A 136 -9.87 34.41 -29.33
C ARG A 136 -9.87 35.91 -29.60
N SER A 137 -9.38 36.29 -30.77
CA SER A 137 -9.54 37.61 -31.33
C SER A 137 -11.03 37.84 -31.51
N GLY A 138 -11.58 38.77 -30.75
CA GLY A 138 -12.96 39.22 -30.92
C GLY A 138 -13.59 39.71 -29.62
N PHE A 139 -13.57 41.04 -29.42
CA PHE A 139 -14.69 41.87 -28.94
C PHE A 139 -15.44 41.41 -27.66
N ARG A 140 -15.66 42.22 -26.62
CA ARG A 140 -16.01 43.65 -26.56
C ARG A 140 -15.85 44.09 -25.10
N VAL A 141 -15.21 45.23 -24.85
CA VAL A 141 -15.26 45.91 -23.55
C VAL A 141 -16.58 46.65 -23.48
N SER A 142 -17.49 46.27 -22.58
CA SER A 142 -18.56 47.16 -22.10
C SER A 142 -19.19 46.61 -20.84
N GLY A 143 -19.04 47.36 -19.74
CA GLY A 143 -19.88 47.35 -18.55
C GLY A 143 -19.90 46.05 -17.74
N TYR A 144 -19.39 46.08 -16.50
CA TYR A 144 -20.19 45.94 -15.27
C TYR A 144 -19.25 45.81 -14.05
N ARG A 145 -19.52 46.69 -13.09
CA ARG A 145 -19.01 46.88 -11.72
C ARG A 145 -18.06 45.82 -11.15
N LEU A 146 -16.90 46.32 -10.69
CA LEU A 146 -16.20 45.79 -9.52
C LEU A 146 -17.21 45.64 -8.36
N ILE A 147 -17.48 44.40 -7.97
CA ILE A 147 -17.90 44.10 -6.60
C ILE A 147 -16.61 43.82 -5.84
N GLU A 148 -16.10 44.87 -5.18
CA GLU A 148 -15.06 44.74 -4.17
C GLU A 148 -15.55 43.77 -3.09
N ARG A 149 -14.83 42.66 -2.91
CA ARG A 149 -15.02 41.82 -1.73
C ARG A 149 -14.63 42.64 -0.50
N PRO A 150 -15.46 42.74 0.56
CA PRO A 150 -15.04 43.38 1.79
C PRO A 150 -13.91 42.56 2.44
N ALA A 151 -12.77 43.20 2.63
CA ALA A 151 -11.69 42.71 3.47
C ALA A 151 -12.18 42.60 4.91
N ARG A 152 -12.18 41.39 5.48
CA ARG A 152 -12.16 41.18 6.93
C ARG A 152 -11.37 39.90 7.26
N TYR A 153 -10.07 40.07 7.46
CA TYR A 153 -9.36 39.27 8.46
C TYR A 153 -9.30 40.13 9.72
N SER A 154 -10.05 39.70 10.73
CA SER A 154 -9.87 40.13 12.11
C SER A 154 -8.55 39.51 12.61
N LEU A 155 -7.61 40.36 13.03
CA LEU A 155 -6.55 39.96 13.94
C LEU A 155 -6.76 40.75 15.24
N ALA A 156 -6.94 39.97 16.30
CA ALA A 156 -7.07 40.43 17.66
C ALA A 156 -5.71 40.87 18.21
N ALA A 157 -5.71 42.01 18.90
CA ALA A 157 -5.01 42.24 20.17
C ALA A 157 -5.59 43.52 20.79
#